data_AF-A0AAX0ZG50-F1
#
_entry.id   AF-A0AAX0ZG50-F1
#
_cell.length_a   1.000
_cell.length_b   1.000
_cell.length_c   1.000
_cell.angle_alpha   90.00
_cell.angle_beta   90.00
_cell.angle_gamma   90.00
#
_symmetry.space_group_name_H-M   'P 1'
#
loop_
_entity.id
_entity.type
_entity.pdbx_description
1 polymer ?
#
loop_
_entity_poly.entity_id
_entity_poly.type
_entity_poly.pdbx_seq_one_letter_code
_entity_poly.pdbx_strand_id
1 'polypeptide(L)'
;MNNHKQNDTEELYMYKNYNMSQLTLPIETEITFPENDVSTIINHLVESIPDAEFNDYYNHRGPSSYHPKMMLKILLYSYSQSVFSGRKIAFLLKDSCRLMWLAQGQTPSYRTINRFRVNPHMMGILQTLFVGFRAQLIEDKLIGSVAKLNL
;
A
#
# COMPACT_ATOMS: atom_id res chain seq x y z
N MET A 1 7.51 -52.25 41.44
CA MET A 1 6.22 -51.56 41.25
C MET A 1 6.49 -50.09 40.97
N ASN A 2 6.20 -49.68 39.73
CA ASN A 2 5.69 -48.39 39.21
C ASN A 2 6.25 -47.07 39.82
N ASN A 3 6.72 -46.11 39.03
CA ASN A 3 5.89 -45.39 38.06
C ASN A 3 6.69 -44.75 36.92
N HIS A 4 6.35 -45.12 35.69
CA HIS A 4 6.35 -44.21 34.55
C HIS A 4 5.15 -43.26 34.69
N LYS A 5 5.38 -41.95 34.51
CA LYS A 5 4.49 -40.97 33.83
C LYS A 5 5.16 -39.59 33.95
N GLN A 6 5.80 -39.13 32.88
CA GLN A 6 5.23 -38.43 31.70
C GLN A 6 5.09 -36.93 31.97
N ASN A 7 5.86 -36.20 31.17
CA ASN A 7 5.96 -34.77 31.00
C ASN A 7 4.58 -34.13 30.76
N ASP A 8 4.23 -33.13 31.57
CA ASP A 8 3.13 -32.21 31.24
C ASP A 8 3.75 -30.99 30.54
N THR A 9 3.97 -31.15 29.24
CA THR A 9 4.19 -30.04 28.32
C THR A 9 2.81 -29.41 28.11
N GLU A 10 2.56 -28.21 28.63
CA GLU A 10 1.32 -27.48 28.35
C GLU A 10 1.25 -27.14 26.86
N GLU A 11 0.60 -28.00 26.08
CA GLU A 11 0.19 -27.70 24.72
C GLU A 11 -0.83 -26.56 24.77
N LEU A 12 -0.41 -25.38 24.30
CA LEU A 12 -1.27 -24.21 24.18
C LEU A 12 -2.27 -24.48 23.04
N TYR A 13 -3.41 -25.10 23.36
CA TYR A 13 -4.47 -25.34 22.39
C TYR A 13 -5.11 -24.01 21.97
N MET A 14 -4.75 -23.54 20.77
CA MET A 14 -5.34 -22.34 20.17
C MET A 14 -6.64 -22.72 19.45
N TYR A 15 -7.77 -22.67 20.15
CA TYR A 15 -9.08 -22.87 19.56
C TYR A 15 -9.59 -21.61 18.85
N LYS A 16 -10.29 -21.79 17.72
CA LYS A 16 -11.04 -20.68 17.09
C LYS A 16 -12.15 -20.22 18.03
N ASN A 17 -12.35 -18.91 18.10
CA ASN A 17 -13.33 -18.29 18.98
C ASN A 17 -14.75 -18.83 18.67
N TYR A 18 -15.37 -19.52 19.63
CA TYR A 18 -16.65 -20.21 19.48
C TYR A 18 -17.74 -19.49 20.27
N ASN A 19 -18.58 -18.73 19.58
CA ASN A 19 -19.70 -18.01 20.21
C ASN A 19 -21.03 -18.47 19.59
N MET A 20 -21.84 -19.20 20.36
CA MET A 20 -23.17 -19.68 19.95
C MET A 20 -24.27 -18.60 20.01
N SER A 21 -24.01 -17.47 20.65
CA SER A 21 -24.96 -16.35 20.78
C SER A 21 -24.80 -15.29 19.68
N GLN A 22 -23.95 -15.55 18.68
CA GLN A 22 -23.64 -14.61 17.63
C GLN A 22 -24.74 -14.56 16.55
N LEU A 23 -25.49 -13.45 16.54
CA LEU A 23 -26.55 -13.14 15.55
C LEU A 23 -26.05 -12.34 14.33
N THR A 24 -24.76 -12.02 14.28
CA THR A 24 -24.15 -11.14 13.28
C THR A 24 -23.01 -11.84 12.54
N LEU A 25 -22.90 -11.61 11.24
CA LEU A 25 -21.81 -12.11 10.40
C LEU A 25 -20.46 -11.53 10.86
N PRO A 26 -19.54 -12.34 11.43
CA PRO A 26 -18.16 -11.90 11.58
C PRO A 26 -17.53 -11.93 10.18
N ILE A 27 -17.48 -10.78 9.52
CA ILE A 27 -16.74 -10.65 8.25
C ILE A 27 -15.35 -10.16 8.61
N GLU A 28 -14.37 -11.05 8.57
CA GLU A 28 -12.96 -10.67 8.58
C GLU A 28 -12.64 -10.04 7.20
N THR A 29 -12.69 -8.71 7.12
CA THR A 29 -12.36 -7.96 5.88
C THR A 29 -10.88 -7.59 5.79
N GLU A 30 -10.07 -8.00 6.77
CA GLU A 30 -8.67 -7.61 6.85
C GLU A 30 -7.83 -8.48 5.92
N ILE A 31 -7.20 -7.82 4.94
CA ILE A 31 -6.14 -8.44 4.15
C ILE A 31 -4.86 -8.29 4.95
N THR A 32 -4.38 -9.37 5.56
CA THR A 32 -3.11 -9.37 6.31
C THR A 32 -1.94 -9.46 5.33
N PHE A 33 -1.10 -8.44 5.32
CA PHE A 33 0.19 -8.45 4.62
C PHE A 33 1.32 -8.69 5.64
N PRO A 34 2.46 -9.27 5.24
CA PRO A 34 3.63 -9.30 6.10
C PRO A 34 4.04 -7.87 6.49
N GLU A 35 4.50 -7.68 7.73
CA GLU A 35 4.78 -6.34 8.29
C GLU A 35 5.77 -5.52 7.45
N ASN A 36 6.69 -6.20 6.75
CA ASN A 36 7.68 -5.58 5.87
C ASN A 36 7.28 -5.61 4.37
N ASP A 37 5.99 -5.43 4.06
CA ASP A 37 5.54 -5.32 2.68
C ASP A 37 5.76 -3.90 2.13
N VAL A 38 6.16 -3.84 0.86
CA VAL A 38 6.42 -2.57 0.15
C VAL A 38 5.19 -1.65 0.16
N SER A 39 3.98 -2.21 0.15
CA SER A 39 2.75 -1.41 0.18
C SER A 39 2.58 -0.66 1.51
N THR A 40 2.92 -1.27 2.63
CA THR A 40 2.87 -0.67 3.97
C THR A 40 3.87 0.50 4.09
N ILE A 41 5.10 0.30 3.62
CA ILE A 41 6.13 1.36 3.60
C ILE A 41 5.67 2.57 2.79
N ILE A 42 5.13 2.34 1.58
CA ILE A 42 4.60 3.40 0.73
C ILE A 42 3.43 4.11 1.42
N ASN A 43 2.56 3.38 2.09
CA ASN A 43 1.45 3.97 2.84
C ASN A 43 1.96 4.92 3.93
N HIS A 44 2.90 4.48 4.77
CA HIS A 44 3.48 5.30 5.83
C HIS A 44 4.23 6.53 5.29
N LEU A 45 4.99 6.37 4.21
CA LEU A 45 5.72 7.47 3.57
C LEU A 45 4.80 8.54 2.99
N VAL A 46 3.67 8.15 2.38
CA VAL A 46 2.71 9.14 1.87
C VAL A 46 1.90 9.77 3.01
N GLU A 47 1.68 9.04 4.10
CA GLU A 47 0.94 9.56 5.27
C GLU A 47 1.75 10.53 6.12
N SER A 48 3.08 10.46 6.10
CA SER A 48 3.95 11.40 6.81
C SER A 48 3.97 12.81 6.19
N ILE A 49 3.45 12.97 4.97
CA ILE A 49 3.37 14.26 4.28
C ILE A 49 2.22 15.08 4.88
N PRO A 50 2.47 16.34 5.29
CA PRO A 50 1.43 17.20 5.83
C PRO A 50 0.38 17.51 4.76
N ASP A 51 -0.90 17.50 5.15
CA ASP A 51 -2.00 17.76 4.22
C ASP A 51 -1.95 19.14 3.56
N ALA A 52 -1.24 20.08 4.18
CA ALA A 52 -1.01 21.43 3.67
C ALA A 52 -0.33 21.43 2.29
N GLU A 53 0.55 20.47 1.99
CA GLU A 53 1.18 20.35 0.67
C GLU A 53 0.17 19.98 -0.42
N PHE A 54 -0.94 19.36 -0.08
CA PHE A 54 -1.95 18.97 -1.06
C PHE A 54 -2.98 20.07 -1.34
N ASN A 55 -3.01 21.15 -0.54
CA ASN A 55 -4.01 22.21 -0.67
C ASN A 55 -4.03 22.88 -2.05
N ASP A 56 -2.86 23.04 -2.67
CA ASP A 56 -2.73 23.60 -4.03
C ASP A 56 -3.35 22.69 -5.10
N TYR A 57 -3.42 21.38 -4.85
CA TYR A 57 -4.13 20.43 -5.70
C TYR A 57 -5.66 20.51 -5.52
N TYR A 58 -6.13 20.98 -4.35
CA TYR A 58 -7.53 20.89 -3.97
C TYR A 58 -8.48 21.98 -4.55
N ASN A 59 -8.06 22.98 -5.35
CA ASN A 59 -9.00 23.98 -5.96
C ASN A 59 -8.53 24.55 -7.34
N HIS A 60 -9.36 24.87 -8.36
CA HIS A 60 -10.49 25.84 -8.38
C HIS A 60 -11.64 25.54 -9.39
N ARG A 61 -11.69 24.42 -10.13
CA ARG A 61 -12.79 24.13 -11.08
C ARG A 61 -13.18 22.65 -11.11
N GLY A 62 -14.19 22.32 -10.33
CA GLY A 62 -14.87 21.02 -10.33
C GLY A 62 -14.42 20.07 -9.20
N PRO A 63 -15.21 19.04 -8.89
CA PRO A 63 -14.89 18.08 -7.83
C PRO A 63 -13.61 17.32 -8.18
N SER A 64 -12.59 17.38 -7.30
CA SER A 64 -11.45 16.46 -7.37
C SER A 64 -11.99 15.04 -7.17
N SER A 65 -11.97 14.21 -8.20
CA SER A 65 -12.65 12.91 -8.13
C SER A 65 -11.97 11.90 -7.19
N TYR A 66 -10.70 12.14 -6.77
CA TYR A 66 -9.90 11.20 -5.99
C TYR A 66 -8.93 11.94 -5.05
N HIS A 67 -8.57 11.31 -3.93
CA HIS A 67 -7.63 11.86 -2.98
C HIS A 67 -6.18 11.88 -3.55
N PRO A 68 -5.43 13.00 -3.47
CA PRO A 68 -4.05 13.09 -3.96
C PRO A 68 -3.10 12.10 -3.30
N LYS A 69 -3.19 11.90 -1.98
CA LYS A 69 -2.46 10.82 -1.27
C LYS A 69 -2.70 9.43 -1.89
N MET A 70 -3.95 9.08 -2.20
CA MET A 70 -4.27 7.81 -2.85
C MET A 70 -3.63 7.70 -4.24
N MET A 71 -3.71 8.76 -5.04
CA MET A 71 -3.08 8.80 -6.37
C MET A 71 -1.56 8.67 -6.30
N LEU A 72 -0.92 9.28 -5.30
CA LEU A 72 0.51 9.12 -5.04
C LEU A 72 0.87 7.69 -4.65
N LYS A 73 0.11 7.07 -3.73
CA LYS A 73 0.31 5.67 -3.31
C LYS A 73 0.27 4.73 -4.52
N ILE A 74 -0.69 4.91 -5.44
CA ILE A 74 -0.83 4.12 -6.67
C ILE A 74 0.39 4.29 -7.59
N LEU A 75 0.82 5.53 -7.82
CA LEU A 75 1.95 5.81 -8.71
C LEU A 75 3.27 5.29 -8.15
N LEU A 76 3.55 5.55 -6.86
CA LEU A 76 4.77 5.08 -6.20
C LEU A 76 4.87 3.56 -6.23
N TYR A 77 3.80 2.85 -5.89
CA TYR A 77 3.79 1.39 -5.94
C TYR A 77 3.95 0.87 -7.37
N SER A 78 3.28 1.48 -8.35
CA SER A 78 3.43 1.06 -9.75
C SER A 78 4.86 1.26 -10.26
N TYR A 79 5.52 2.35 -9.86
CA TYR A 79 6.89 2.63 -10.25
C TYR A 79 7.91 1.72 -9.56
N SER A 80 7.65 1.29 -8.32
CA SER A 80 8.50 0.29 -7.67
C SER A 80 8.49 -1.05 -8.42
N GLN A 81 7.36 -1.38 -9.06
CA GLN A 81 7.20 -2.55 -9.93
C GLN A 81 7.63 -2.31 -11.40
N SER A 82 8.29 -1.18 -11.70
CA SER A 82 8.68 -0.78 -13.07
C SER A 82 7.51 -0.66 -14.06
N VAL A 83 6.30 -0.36 -13.58
CA VAL A 83 5.09 -0.17 -14.40
C VAL A 83 4.78 1.31 -14.56
N PHE A 84 5.12 1.87 -15.73
CA PHE A 84 4.98 3.31 -16.01
C PHE A 84 3.78 3.67 -16.91
N SER A 85 3.23 2.70 -17.64
CA SER A 85 2.13 2.95 -18.57
C SER A 85 0.81 3.11 -17.80
N GLY A 86 0.13 4.24 -17.96
CA GLY A 86 -1.14 4.50 -17.27
C GLY A 86 -2.21 3.43 -17.52
N ARG A 87 -2.21 2.79 -18.71
CA ARG A 87 -3.11 1.64 -18.99
C ARG A 87 -2.71 0.39 -18.20
N LYS A 88 -1.41 0.11 -18.08
CA LYS A 88 -0.91 -1.00 -17.27
C LYS A 88 -1.18 -0.77 -15.79
N ILE A 89 -1.05 0.47 -15.31
CA ILE A 89 -1.40 0.85 -13.92
C ILE A 89 -2.89 0.62 -13.66
N ALA A 90 -3.76 1.06 -14.57
CA ALA A 90 -5.21 0.85 -14.44
C ALA A 90 -5.60 -0.65 -14.48
N PHE A 91 -4.85 -1.48 -15.20
CA PHE A 91 -5.01 -2.94 -15.16
C PHE A 91 -4.52 -3.51 -13.82
N LEU A 92 -3.35 -3.10 -13.36
CA LEU A 92 -2.74 -3.55 -12.11
C LEU A 92 -3.59 -3.20 -10.87
N LEU A 93 -4.33 -2.09 -10.92
CA LEU A 93 -5.33 -1.72 -9.90
C LEU A 93 -6.45 -2.75 -9.72
N LYS A 94 -6.76 -3.54 -10.75
CA LYS A 94 -7.79 -4.58 -10.70
C LYS A 94 -7.22 -5.96 -10.38
N ASP A 95 -5.95 -6.17 -10.68
CA ASP A 95 -5.27 -7.47 -10.60
C ASP A 95 -4.51 -7.65 -9.27
N SER A 96 -3.93 -6.58 -8.74
CA SER A 96 -3.08 -6.64 -7.55
C SER A 96 -3.82 -6.26 -6.26
N CYS A 97 -3.89 -7.22 -5.32
CA CYS A 97 -4.48 -6.98 -3.99
C CYS A 97 -3.84 -5.81 -3.24
N ARG A 98 -2.51 -5.62 -3.37
CA ARG A 98 -1.78 -4.51 -2.71
C ARG A 98 -2.21 -3.15 -3.24
N LEU A 99 -2.36 -3.01 -4.56
CA LEU A 99 -2.85 -1.78 -5.17
C LEU A 99 -4.32 -1.55 -4.84
N MET A 100 -5.13 -2.61 -4.81
CA MET A 100 -6.52 -2.53 -4.38
C MET A 100 -6.63 -2.03 -2.94
N TRP A 101 -5.74 -2.49 -2.04
CA TRP A 101 -5.65 -2.02 -0.66
C TRP A 101 -5.22 -0.55 -0.57
N LEU A 102 -4.14 -0.17 -1.26
CA LEU A 102 -3.66 1.23 -1.32
C LEU A 102 -4.69 2.20 -1.90
N ALA A 103 -5.49 1.71 -2.86
CA ALA A 103 -6.55 2.45 -3.52
C ALA A 103 -7.89 2.39 -2.77
N GLN A 104 -7.99 1.64 -1.66
CA GLN A 104 -9.24 1.41 -0.93
C GLN A 104 -10.39 0.94 -1.86
N GLY A 105 -10.08 0.04 -2.80
CA GLY A 105 -11.03 -0.48 -3.79
C GLY A 105 -11.39 0.48 -4.93
N GLN A 106 -10.88 1.71 -4.93
CA GLN A 106 -11.16 2.68 -5.98
C GLN A 106 -10.35 2.37 -7.26
N THR A 107 -10.97 2.53 -8.43
CA THR A 107 -10.37 2.15 -9.71
C THR A 107 -10.28 3.34 -10.67
N PRO A 108 -9.36 4.29 -10.42
CA PRO A 108 -9.21 5.45 -11.29
C PRO A 108 -8.83 5.03 -12.72
N SER A 109 -9.45 5.69 -13.70
CA SER A 109 -9.17 5.42 -15.11
C SER A 109 -7.74 5.83 -15.48
N TYR A 110 -7.19 5.23 -16.54
CA TYR A 110 -5.88 5.63 -17.08
C TYR A 110 -5.79 7.13 -17.42
N ARG A 111 -6.91 7.75 -17.82
CA ARG A 111 -6.98 9.20 -18.11
C ARG A 111 -6.80 10.02 -16.84
N THR A 112 -7.41 9.59 -15.74
CA THR A 112 -7.31 10.22 -14.43
C THR A 112 -5.87 10.13 -13.90
N ILE A 113 -5.26 8.95 -13.98
CA ILE A 113 -3.87 8.71 -13.57
C ILE A 113 -2.92 9.60 -14.37
N ASN A 114 -3.09 9.66 -15.70
CA ASN A 114 -2.25 10.49 -16.55
C ASN A 114 -2.42 11.98 -16.26
N ARG A 115 -3.65 12.44 -15.98
CA ARG A 115 -3.93 13.84 -15.61
C ARG A 115 -3.25 14.22 -14.29
N PHE A 116 -3.31 13.33 -13.30
CA PHE A 116 -2.62 13.53 -12.03
C PHE A 116 -1.11 13.63 -12.21
N ARG A 117 -0.53 12.74 -13.02
CA ARG A 117 0.91 12.68 -13.30
C ARG A 117 1.47 13.92 -14.00
N VAL A 118 0.71 14.53 -14.90
CA VAL A 118 1.16 15.70 -15.68
C VAL A 118 1.03 17.02 -14.88
N ASN A 119 0.38 17.00 -13.72
CA ASN A 119 0.29 18.19 -12.87
C ASN A 119 1.69 18.57 -12.35
N PRO A 120 2.21 19.78 -12.63
CA PRO A 120 3.58 20.16 -12.27
C PRO A 120 3.87 20.09 -10.77
N HIS A 121 2.90 20.49 -9.94
CA HIS A 121 3.02 20.47 -8.49
C HIS A 121 3.13 19.04 -7.97
N MET A 122 2.24 18.15 -8.41
CA MET A 122 2.26 16.74 -8.00
C MET A 122 3.47 15.99 -8.54
N MET A 123 3.98 16.38 -9.72
CA MET A 123 5.20 15.80 -10.28
C MET A 123 6.42 16.08 -9.41
N GLY A 124 6.55 17.31 -8.88
CA GLY A 124 7.64 17.66 -7.95
C GLY A 124 7.60 16.83 -6.67
N ILE A 125 6.42 16.74 -6.04
CA ILE A 125 6.22 15.90 -4.84
C ILE A 125 6.56 14.43 -5.14
N LEU A 126 6.05 13.89 -6.25
CA LEU A 126 6.28 12.50 -6.63
C LEU A 126 7.78 12.19 -6.81
N GLN A 127 8.56 13.11 -7.38
CA GLN A 127 10.01 12.94 -7.53
C GLN A 127 10.72 12.91 -6.17
N THR A 128 10.42 13.86 -5.29
CA THR A 128 11.00 13.91 -3.93
C THR A 128 10.68 12.65 -3.14
N LEU A 129 9.42 12.19 -3.20
CA LEU A 129 8.98 10.97 -2.52
C LEU A 129 9.66 9.73 -3.08
N PHE A 130 9.85 9.65 -4.41
CA PHE A 130 10.51 8.50 -5.00
C PHE A 130 11.98 8.40 -4.58
N VAL A 131 12.68 9.54 -4.46
CA VAL A 131 14.05 9.58 -3.93
C VAL A 131 14.09 9.16 -2.47
N GLY A 132 13.19 9.69 -1.62
CA GLY A 132 13.08 9.31 -0.21
C GLY A 132 12.75 7.83 -0.02
N PHE A 133 11.81 7.31 -0.81
CA PHE A 133 11.41 5.92 -0.82
C PHE A 133 12.56 4.99 -1.24
N ARG A 134 13.33 5.38 -2.26
CA ARG A 134 14.55 4.66 -2.67
C ARG A 134 15.56 4.59 -1.53
N ALA A 135 15.76 5.69 -0.79
CA ALA A 135 16.68 5.73 0.34
C ALA A 135 16.25 4.75 1.45
N GLN A 136 14.96 4.76 1.81
CA GLN A 136 14.41 3.84 2.81
C GLN A 136 14.54 2.36 2.38
N LEU A 137 14.23 2.05 1.13
CA LEU A 137 14.37 0.67 0.61
C LEU A 137 15.82 0.15 0.60
N ILE A 138 16.81 1.05 0.52
CA ILE A 138 18.22 0.70 0.62
C ILE A 138 18.59 0.43 2.08
N GLU A 139 18.05 1.23 3.02
CA GLU A 139 18.28 1.10 4.46
C GLU A 139 17.68 -0.21 5.02
N ASP A 140 16.47 -0.57 4.58
CA ASP A 140 15.77 -1.79 4.98
C ASP A 140 16.36 -3.08 4.35
N LYS A 141 17.45 -2.97 3.57
CA LYS A 141 18.14 -4.07 2.86
C LYS A 141 17.24 -4.90 1.92
N LEU A 142 16.06 -4.41 1.57
CA LEU A 142 15.11 -5.10 0.68
C LEU A 142 15.52 -5.04 -0.80
N ILE A 143 16.44 -4.14 -1.17
CA ILE A 143 17.00 -4.05 -2.51
C ILE A 143 18.54 -4.16 -2.44
N GLY A 144 19.10 -5.15 -3.12
CA GLY A 144 20.55 -5.22 -3.35
C GLY A 144 21.00 -4.01 -4.16
N SER A 145 22.13 -3.40 -3.77
CA SER A 145 22.79 -2.18 -4.26
C SER A 145 22.87 -1.96 -5.79
N VAL A 146 22.35 -2.84 -6.64
CA VAL A 146 22.56 -2.85 -8.10
C VAL A 146 21.23 -3.08 -8.84
N ALA A 147 20.34 -2.09 -8.80
CA ALA A 147 19.31 -1.95 -9.83
C ALA A 147 19.46 -0.57 -10.48
N LYS A 148 20.35 -0.51 -11.47
CA LYS A 148 20.38 0.53 -12.49
C LYS A 148 19.07 0.43 -13.28
N LEU A 149 18.10 1.27 -12.96
CA LEU A 149 17.03 1.60 -13.89
C LEU A 149 17.41 2.95 -14.48
N ASN A 150 17.93 2.90 -15.70
CA ASN A 150 18.20 4.08 -16.51
C ASN A 150 16.87 4.83 -16.69
N LEU A 151 16.86 6.10 -16.28
CA LEU A 151 15.89 7.09 -16.75
C LEU A 151 16.02 7.26 -18.27
#